data_AF-A0A7D9M1U3-F1
#
_entry.id   AF-A0A7D9M1U3-F1
#
_cell.length_a   1.000
_cell.length_b   1.000
_cell.length_c   1.000
_cell.angle_alpha   90.00
_cell.angle_beta   90.00
_cell.angle_gamma   90.00
#
_symmetry.space_group_name_H-M   'P 1'
#
loop_
_entity.id
_entity.type
_entity.pdbx_description
1 polymer ?
#
loop_
_entity_poly.entity_id
_entity_poly.type
_entity_poly.pdbx_seq_one_letter_code
_entity_poly.pdbx_strand_id
1 'polypeptide(L)'
;MDKFEPPSCLRFEGNLSENWQKWRQELELYLTATEKDGKSDKIKISILLTCVGKQGREIYNTFQFVEGEEMKFKVVVQMFQDYCSPRKNITFMRHKFFTCKQRDGKSFD
;
A
#
# COMPACT_ATOMS: atom_id res chain seq x y z
N MET A 1 24.88 -17.52 -9.60
CA MET A 1 23.49 -17.07 -9.82
C MET A 1 22.98 -16.66 -8.46
N ASP A 2 23.24 -15.40 -8.11
CA ASP A 2 22.95 -14.81 -6.82
C ASP A 2 21.45 -14.88 -6.59
N LYS A 3 21.02 -15.85 -5.77
CA LYS A 3 19.63 -16.02 -5.38
C LYS A 3 19.30 -14.88 -4.42
N PHE A 4 18.85 -13.76 -4.95
CA PHE A 4 18.20 -12.73 -4.14
C PHE A 4 16.93 -13.33 -3.56
N GLU A 5 17.00 -13.67 -2.28
CA GLU A 5 15.85 -14.19 -1.55
C GLU A 5 14.77 -13.10 -1.52
N PRO A 6 13.51 -13.44 -1.82
CA PRO A 6 12.43 -12.48 -1.75
C PRO A 6 12.34 -11.96 -0.30
N PRO A 7 12.02 -10.67 -0.11
CA PRO A 7 11.86 -10.12 1.23
C PRO A 7 10.83 -10.93 2.00
N SER A 8 11.15 -11.21 3.26
CA SER A 8 10.28 -11.97 4.16
C SER A 8 8.90 -11.32 4.26
N CYS A 9 7.85 -12.11 4.47
CA CYS A 9 6.50 -11.55 4.65
C CYS A 9 6.50 -10.49 5.76
N LEU A 10 5.83 -9.36 5.51
CA LEU A 10 5.71 -8.28 6.50
C LEU A 10 5.09 -8.86 7.78
N ARG A 11 5.78 -8.69 8.91
CA ARG A 11 5.22 -9.03 10.22
C ARG A 11 4.36 -7.88 10.74
N PHE A 12 3.07 -8.14 10.86
CA PHE A 12 2.09 -7.20 11.42
C PHE A 12 2.02 -7.22 12.95
N GLU A 13 3.00 -7.81 13.64
CA GLU A 13 3.11 -7.86 15.10
C GLU A 13 4.01 -6.76 15.68
N GLY A 14 3.63 -6.20 16.83
CA GLY A 14 4.42 -5.19 17.53
C GLY A 14 4.34 -3.80 16.88
N ASN A 15 5.50 -3.18 16.63
CA ASN A 15 5.57 -1.83 16.06
C ASN A 15 5.44 -1.85 14.53
N LEU A 16 4.19 -1.83 14.05
CA LEU A 16 3.82 -1.84 12.63
C LEU A 16 4.54 -0.78 11.80
N SER A 17 4.73 0.43 12.34
CA SER A 17 5.37 1.53 11.62
C SER A 17 6.85 1.25 11.35
N GLU A 18 7.58 0.78 12.35
CA GLU A 18 9.00 0.44 12.19
C GLU A 18 9.19 -0.81 11.33
N ASN A 19 8.35 -1.84 11.52
CA ASN A 19 8.39 -3.04 10.70
C ASN A 19 8.13 -2.73 9.22
N TRP A 20 7.16 -1.85 8.95
CA TRP A 20 6.89 -1.36 7.59
C TRP A 20 8.09 -0.62 6.99
N GLN A 21 8.75 0.26 7.75
CA GLN A 21 9.92 0.97 7.25
C GLN A 21 11.08 0.02 6.89
N LYS A 22 11.39 -0.94 7.77
CA LYS A 22 12.43 -1.94 7.51
C LYS A 22 12.11 -2.77 6.28
N TRP A 23 10.87 -3.29 6.22
CA TRP A 23 10.43 -4.11 5.11
C TRP A 23 10.36 -3.36 3.78
N ARG A 24 9.92 -2.10 3.79
CA ARG A 24 9.92 -1.24 2.60
C ARG A 24 11.35 -1.10 2.06
N GLN A 25 12.34 -0.90 2.92
CA GLN A 25 13.73 -0.81 2.52
C GLN A 25 14.20 -2.13 1.87
N GLU A 26 13.85 -3.28 2.43
CA GLU A 26 14.15 -4.59 1.82
C GLU A 26 13.47 -4.76 0.45
N LEU A 27 12.22 -4.31 0.31
CA LEU A 27 11.51 -4.35 -0.97
C LEU A 27 12.18 -3.45 -2.02
N GLU A 28 12.61 -2.24 -1.66
CA GLU A 28 13.32 -1.33 -2.57
C GLU A 28 14.68 -1.89 -3.00
N LEU A 29 15.41 -2.52 -2.07
CA LEU A 29 16.65 -3.25 -2.38
C LEU A 29 16.38 -4.43 -3.32
N TYR A 30 15.32 -5.19 -3.09
CA TYR A 30 14.93 -6.30 -3.96
C TYR A 30 14.54 -5.83 -5.37
N LEU A 31 13.77 -4.75 -5.48
CA LEU A 31 13.40 -4.17 -6.78
C LEU A 31 14.63 -3.67 -7.56
N THR A 32 15.57 -3.05 -6.85
CA THR A 32 16.84 -2.59 -7.42
C THR A 32 17.71 -3.77 -7.86
N ALA A 33 17.89 -4.76 -6.99
CA ALA A 33 18.71 -5.95 -7.24
C ALA A 33 18.16 -6.85 -8.36
N THR A 34 16.83 -6.88 -8.52
CA THR A 34 16.17 -7.65 -9.60
C THR A 34 16.01 -6.86 -10.89
N GLU A 35 16.54 -5.62 -10.96
CA GLU A 35 16.39 -4.69 -12.08
C GLU A 35 14.90 -4.46 -12.48
N LYS A 36 13.98 -4.70 -11.53
CA LYS A 36 12.54 -4.51 -11.75
C LYS A 36 12.10 -3.07 -11.49
N ASP A 37 13.03 -2.21 -11.08
CA ASP A 37 12.76 -0.78 -10.95
C ASP A 37 12.43 -0.10 -12.29
N GLY A 38 12.92 -0.61 -13.42
CA GLY A 38 12.55 -0.09 -14.75
C GLY A 38 11.19 -0.57 -15.28
N LYS A 39 10.49 -1.48 -14.58
CA LYS A 39 9.24 -2.07 -15.05
C LYS A 39 8.02 -1.23 -14.67
N SER A 40 6.92 -1.43 -15.39
CA SER A 40 5.65 -0.73 -15.15
C SER A 40 5.19 -0.88 -13.70
N ASP A 41 4.58 0.18 -13.16
CA ASP A 41 4.05 0.22 -11.79
C ASP A 41 3.16 -0.98 -11.44
N LYS A 42 2.36 -1.47 -12.39
CA LYS A 42 1.56 -2.71 -12.23
C LYS A 42 2.41 -3.90 -11.75
N ILE A 43 3.58 -4.11 -12.35
CA ILE A 43 4.49 -5.21 -11.97
C ILE A 43 5.05 -4.97 -10.57
N LYS A 44 5.45 -3.72 -10.25
CA LYS A 44 5.94 -3.37 -8.92
C LYS A 44 4.88 -3.62 -7.84
N ILE A 45 3.63 -3.25 -8.11
CA ILE A 45 2.48 -3.50 -7.23
C ILE A 45 2.24 -5.00 -7.06
N SER A 46 2.26 -5.78 -8.15
CA SER A 46 2.11 -7.24 -8.05
C SER A 46 3.21 -7.89 -7.20
N ILE A 47 4.45 -7.42 -7.31
CA ILE A 47 5.57 -7.90 -6.49
C ILE A 47 5.34 -7.55 -5.03
N LEU A 48 4.94 -6.31 -4.74
CA LEU A 48 4.60 -5.86 -3.39
C LEU A 48 3.51 -6.75 -2.79
N LEU A 49 2.41 -6.98 -3.51
CA LEU A 49 1.29 -7.83 -3.07
C LEU A 49 1.68 -9.31 -2.90
N THR A 50 2.70 -9.75 -3.63
CA THR A 50 3.25 -11.10 -3.50
C THR A 50 4.12 -11.19 -2.23
N CYS A 51 4.99 -10.20 -1.99
CA CYS A 51 5.91 -10.18 -0.87
C CYS A 51 5.25 -9.88 0.47
N VAL A 52 4.20 -9.04 0.49
CA VAL A 52 3.49 -8.66 1.73
C VAL A 52 2.66 -9.82 2.31
N GLY A 53 2.39 -10.85 1.50
CA GLY A 53 1.65 -12.05 1.91
C GLY A 53 0.13 -11.82 2.03
N LYS A 54 -0.58 -12.81 2.58
CA LYS A 54 -2.05 -12.84 2.64
C LYS A 54 -2.64 -11.67 3.41
N GLN A 55 -2.10 -11.37 4.60
CA GLN A 55 -2.56 -10.25 5.43
C GLN A 55 -2.41 -8.90 4.73
N GLY A 56 -1.29 -8.65 4.04
CA GLY A 56 -1.13 -7.41 3.30
C GLY A 56 -2.06 -7.29 2.09
N ARG A 57 -2.48 -8.40 1.47
CA ARG A 57 -3.52 -8.38 0.43
C ARG A 57 -4.89 -8.05 1.00
N GLU A 58 -5.22 -8.56 2.19
CA GLU A 58 -6.46 -8.20 2.88
C GLU A 58 -6.50 -6.70 3.17
N ILE A 59 -5.39 -6.12 3.64
CA ILE A 59 -5.25 -4.68 3.85
C ILE A 59 -5.36 -3.91 2.53
N TYR A 60 -4.70 -4.37 1.47
CA TYR A 60 -4.83 -3.75 0.15
C TYR A 60 -6.28 -3.71 -0.35
N ASN A 61 -7.06 -4.77 -0.11
CA ASN A 61 -8.47 -4.82 -0.46
C ASN A 61 -9.34 -3.85 0.36
N THR A 62 -8.87 -3.41 1.54
CA THR A 62 -9.54 -2.34 2.31
C THR A 62 -9.21 -0.95 1.79
N PHE A 63 -8.14 -0.80 1.00
CA PHE A 63 -7.77 0.48 0.42
C PHE A 63 -8.74 0.86 -0.68
N GLN A 64 -9.29 2.06 -0.55
CA GLN A 64 -10.07 2.67 -1.60
C GLN A 64 -9.16 3.56 -2.42
N PHE A 65 -8.97 3.25 -3.69
CA PHE A 65 -8.23 4.10 -4.61
C PHE A 65 -9.20 5.04 -5.34
N VAL A 66 -8.72 6.23 -5.69
CA VAL A 66 -9.41 7.07 -6.68
C VAL A 66 -9.14 6.45 -8.05
N GLU A 67 -10.09 6.56 -8.98
CA GLU A 67 -9.98 5.99 -10.33
C GLU A 67 -8.63 6.35 -10.97
N GLY A 68 -7.83 5.33 -11.33
CA GLY A 68 -6.51 5.50 -11.94
C GLY A 68 -5.31 5.63 -10.97
N GLU A 69 -5.52 5.88 -9.68
CA GLU A 69 -4.44 5.98 -8.69
C GLU A 69 -3.94 4.60 -8.22
N GLU A 70 -4.77 3.55 -8.33
CA GLU A 70 -4.41 2.16 -8.02
C GLU A 70 -3.25 1.62 -8.87
N MET A 71 -2.98 2.27 -10.01
CA MET A 71 -1.92 1.89 -10.93
C MET A 71 -0.57 2.53 -10.60
N LYS A 72 -0.48 3.37 -9.57
CA LYS A 72 0.76 4.06 -9.19
C LYS A 72 1.39 3.37 -7.98
N PHE A 73 2.60 2.85 -8.15
CA PHE A 73 3.31 2.16 -7.07
C PHE A 73 3.51 3.07 -5.85
N LYS A 74 3.86 4.35 -6.08
CA LYS A 74 4.03 5.34 -5.01
C LYS A 74 2.78 5.52 -4.15
N VAL A 75 1.59 5.53 -4.77
CA VAL A 75 0.32 5.72 -4.04
C VAL A 75 0.03 4.50 -3.17
N VAL A 76 0.22 3.29 -3.70
CA VAL A 76 0.03 2.05 -2.95
C VAL A 76 0.97 2.00 -1.75
N VAL A 77 2.26 2.30 -1.93
CA VAL A 77 3.25 2.36 -0.83
C VAL A 77 2.85 3.39 0.23
N GLN A 78 2.37 4.55 -0.20
CA GLN A 78 1.94 5.61 0.72
C GLN A 78 0.69 5.21 1.52
N MET A 79 -0.28 4.53 0.89
CA MET A 79 -1.46 4.00 1.60
C MET A 79 -1.08 2.96 2.66
N PHE A 80 -0.16 2.05 2.33
CA PHE A 80 0.38 1.11 3.32
C PHE A 80 1.12 1.83 4.45
N GLN A 81 1.93 2.85 4.13
CA GLN A 81 2.61 3.64 5.15
C GLN A 81 1.63 4.35 6.09
N ASP A 82 0.52 4.89 5.55
CA ASP A 82 -0.51 5.56 6.35
C ASP A 82 -1.30 4.54 7.19
N TYR A 83 -1.56 3.34 6.66
CA TYR A 83 -2.15 2.23 7.41
C TYR A 83 -1.27 1.80 8.58
N CYS A 84 0.03 1.62 8.34
CA CYS A 84 0.99 1.25 9.38
C CYS A 84 1.30 2.40 10.36
N SER A 85 0.86 3.65 10.07
CA SER A 85 1.05 4.83 10.93
C SER A 85 -0.30 5.34 11.48
N PRO A 86 -0.79 4.78 12.61
CA PRO A 86 -2.16 5.01 13.08
C PRO A 86 -2.48 6.47 13.45
N ARG A 87 -1.47 7.32 13.67
CA ARG A 87 -1.66 8.74 14.06
C ARG A 87 -2.23 9.62 12.95
N LYS A 88 -2.04 9.28 11.67
CA LYS A 88 -2.53 10.10 10.53
C LYS A 88 -3.85 9.60 9.95
N ASN A 89 -4.17 8.33 10.16
CA ASN A 89 -5.26 7.66 9.47
C ASN A 89 -6.67 8.10 9.95
N ILE A 90 -6.83 8.53 11.21
CA ILE A 90 -8.13 9.05 11.70
C ILE A 90 -8.60 10.24 10.85
N THR A 91 -7.68 11.13 10.47
CA THR A 91 -7.99 12.33 9.69
C THR A 91 -8.31 11.96 8.24
N PHE A 92 -7.52 11.08 7.62
CA PHE A 92 -7.75 10.66 6.23
C PHE A 92 -9.05 9.86 6.07
N MET A 93 -9.30 8.89 6.96
CA MET A 93 -10.56 8.14 6.99
C MET A 93 -11.76 9.05 7.24
N ARG A 94 -11.68 10.01 8.18
CA ARG A 94 -12.75 11.00 8.38
C ARG A 94 -12.99 11.80 7.12
N HIS A 95 -11.95 12.37 6.52
CA HIS A 95 -12.11 13.23 5.35
C HIS A 95 -12.77 12.46 4.21
N LYS A 96 -12.34 11.22 3.97
CA LYS A 96 -12.92 10.34 2.96
C LYS A 96 -14.35 9.92 3.27
N PHE A 97 -14.67 9.64 4.54
CA PHE A 97 -16.03 9.35 4.98
C PHE A 97 -16.96 10.57 4.79
N PHE A 98 -16.46 11.77 5.04
CA PHE A 98 -17.19 13.01 4.79
C PHE A 98 -17.34 13.32 3.29
N THR A 99 -16.34 13.02 2.46
CA THR A 99 -16.42 13.23 0.99
C THR A 99 -17.27 12.15 0.28
N CYS A 100 -17.45 10.95 0.86
CA CYS A 100 -18.34 9.91 0.32
C CYS A 100 -19.85 10.16 0.59
N LYS A 101 -20.23 11.23 1.29
CA LYS A 101 -21.63 11.65 1.47
C LYS A 101 -21.92 13.02 0.85
N GLN A 102 -21.58 13.22 -0.41
CA GLN A 102 -22.29 14.23 -1.22
C GLN A 102 -22.20 13.88 -2.71
N ARG A 103 -22.98 12.87 -3.15
CA ARG A 103 -23.47 12.89 -4.52
C ARG A 103 -24.74 13.74 -4.50
N ASP A 104 -24.54 14.99 -4.90
CA ASP A 104 -25.57 15.97 -5.24
C ASP A 104 -26.65 15.34 -6.14
N GLY A 105 -27.93 15.56 -5.80
CA GLY A 105 -29.04 15.24 -6.72
C GLY A 105 -30.31 14.59 -6.15
N LYS A 106 -30.57 14.62 -4.86
CA LYS A 106 -31.93 14.35 -4.34
C LYS A 106 -32.43 15.54 -3.54
N SER A 107 -32.97 16.52 -4.26
CA SER A 107 -34.04 17.35 -3.71
C SER A 107 -35.16 16.41 -3.26
N PHE A 108 -35.45 16.41 -1.96
CA PHE A 108 -36.72 15.91 -1.47
C PHE A 108 -37.66 17.11 -1.47
N ASP A 109 -38.77 16.95 -2.16
CA ASP A 109 -39.97 17.79 -2.11
C ASP A 109 -40.42 18.04 -0.66
#